data_AF-A0A2E2R7D9-F1
#
_entry.id   AF-A0A2E2R7D9-F1
#
_cell.length_a   1.000
_cell.length_b   1.000
_cell.length_c   1.000
_cell.angle_alpha   90.00
_cell.angle_beta   90.00
_cell.angle_gamma   90.00
#
_symmetry.space_group_name_H-M   'P 1'
#
loop_
_entity.id
_entity.type
_entity.pdbx_description
1 polymer ?
#
loop_
_entity_poly.entity_id
_entity_poly.type
_entity_poly.pdbx_seq_one_letter_code
_entity_poly.pdbx_strand_id
1 'polypeptide(L)'
;MVDKAVLENLRDGYSSDQILQLVDVIDAIRARLADPDGVRADLLRLHAMAHTVINGATLTVAPNETDVWEMADEMATEFKDWIALLSHAVDRLTPLAELVPKE
;
A
#
# COMPACT_ATOMS: atom_id res chain seq x y z
N MET A 1 21.72 13.80 -20.06
CA MET A 1 21.38 13.15 -21.34
C MET A 1 20.61 11.87 -21.02
N VAL A 2 19.75 11.36 -21.90
CA VAL A 2 18.99 10.10 -21.70
C VAL A 2 19.33 9.10 -22.81
N ASP A 3 19.07 7.82 -22.59
CA ASP A 3 19.17 6.82 -23.67
C ASP A 3 18.15 7.12 -24.77
N LYS A 4 18.66 7.41 -25.98
CA LYS A 4 17.84 7.79 -27.14
C LYS A 4 16.99 6.63 -27.66
N ALA A 5 17.50 5.40 -27.63
CA ALA A 5 16.77 4.24 -28.13
C ALA A 5 15.60 3.90 -27.20
N VAL A 6 15.81 3.97 -25.88
CA VAL A 6 14.73 3.80 -24.90
C VAL A 6 13.71 4.93 -25.02
N LEU A 7 14.17 6.18 -25.19
CA LEU A 7 13.28 7.32 -25.38
C LEU A 7 12.38 7.19 -26.62
N GLU A 8 12.91 6.71 -27.74
CA GLU A 8 12.13 6.47 -28.96
C GLU A 8 11.07 5.38 -28.72
N ASN A 9 11.44 4.27 -28.09
CA ASN A 9 10.49 3.20 -27.75
C ASN A 9 9.36 3.68 -26.81
N LEU A 10 9.69 4.49 -25.80
CA LEU A 10 8.68 5.03 -24.88
C LEU A 10 7.71 6.00 -25.56
N ARG A 11 8.16 6.77 -26.56
CA ARG A 11 7.28 7.69 -27.30
C ARG A 11 6.17 6.98 -28.06
N ASP A 12 6.38 5.74 -28.45
CA ASP A 12 5.43 4.96 -29.23
C ASP A 12 4.39 4.24 -28.38
N GLY A 13 4.64 4.04 -27.07
CA GLY A 13 3.80 3.18 -26.23
C GLY A 13 3.58 3.61 -24.78
N TYR A 14 4.31 4.58 -24.27
CA TYR A 14 4.18 5.02 -22.88
C TYR A 14 3.32 6.29 -22.76
N SER A 15 2.28 6.23 -21.94
CA SER A 15 1.50 7.43 -21.56
C SER A 15 1.96 7.94 -20.21
N SER A 16 2.37 9.22 -20.15
CA SER A 16 2.70 9.89 -18.89
C SER A 16 1.51 10.02 -17.94
N ASP A 17 0.28 9.90 -18.44
CA ASP A 17 -0.94 9.94 -17.61
C ASP A 17 -0.98 8.77 -16.63
N GLN A 18 -0.25 7.68 -16.91
CA GLN A 18 -0.10 6.58 -15.96
C GLN A 18 0.54 7.05 -14.66
N ILE A 19 1.42 8.06 -14.68
CA ILE A 19 2.02 8.64 -13.47
C ILE A 19 0.96 9.36 -12.64
N LEU A 20 0.04 10.08 -13.29
CA LEU A 20 -1.06 10.76 -12.59
C LEU A 20 -2.00 9.75 -11.92
N GLN A 21 -2.30 8.63 -12.60
CA GLN A 21 -3.08 7.54 -11.99
C GLN A 21 -2.38 6.93 -10.76
N LEU A 22 -1.05 6.91 -10.74
CA LEU A 22 -0.30 6.47 -9.55
C LEU A 22 -0.43 7.45 -8.38
N VAL A 23 -0.53 8.75 -8.65
CA VAL A 23 -0.80 9.75 -7.60
C VAL A 23 -2.14 9.44 -6.92
N ASP A 24 -3.18 9.14 -7.69
CA ASP A 24 -4.50 8.79 -7.14
C ASP A 24 -4.44 7.54 -6.23
N VAL A 25 -3.68 6.52 -6.62
CA VAL A 25 -3.44 5.31 -5.81
C VAL A 25 -2.74 5.66 -4.50
N ILE A 26 -1.68 6.47 -4.55
CA ILE A 26 -0.94 6.89 -3.36
C ILE A 26 -1.80 7.77 -2.45
N ASP A 27 -2.63 8.64 -3.01
CA ASP A 27 -3.54 9.49 -2.23
C ASP A 27 -4.60 8.65 -1.49
N ALA A 28 -5.10 7.57 -2.09
CA ALA A 28 -6.02 6.64 -1.43
C ALA A 28 -5.36 5.93 -0.23
N ILE A 29 -4.14 5.40 -0.42
CA ILE A 29 -3.36 4.79 0.68
C ILE A 29 -3.08 5.84 1.76
N ARG A 30 -2.68 7.06 1.37
CA ARG A 30 -2.40 8.16 2.30
C ARG A 30 -3.63 8.53 3.11
N ALA A 31 -4.81 8.62 2.48
CA ALA A 31 -6.05 8.96 3.17
C ALA A 31 -6.33 7.97 4.31
N ARG A 32 -6.18 6.68 4.03
CA ARG A 32 -6.41 5.60 5.00
C ARG A 32 -5.34 5.52 6.09
N LEU A 33 -4.10 5.89 5.79
CA LEU A 33 -3.02 6.01 6.78
C LEU A 33 -3.13 7.25 7.67
N ALA A 34 -3.64 8.36 7.11
CA ALA A 34 -3.75 9.64 7.81
C ALA A 34 -5.02 9.77 8.65
N ASP A 35 -6.03 8.94 8.38
CA ASP A 35 -7.25 8.87 9.18
C ASP A 35 -6.93 8.50 10.65
N PRO A 36 -7.34 9.31 11.64
CA PRO A 36 -7.19 8.98 13.06
C PRO A 36 -7.81 7.63 13.43
N ASP A 37 -8.93 7.27 12.80
CA ASP A 37 -9.62 5.98 12.95
C ASP A 37 -9.20 4.99 11.84
N GLY A 38 -8.06 5.29 11.21
CA GLY A 38 -7.45 4.56 10.12
C GLY A 38 -6.71 3.28 10.53
N VAL A 39 -5.81 2.83 9.66
CA VAL A 39 -4.95 1.64 9.88
C VAL A 39 -4.27 1.63 11.23
N ARG A 40 -3.86 2.81 11.73
CA ARG A 40 -3.20 2.92 13.03
C ARG A 40 -4.13 2.51 14.17
N ALA A 41 -5.37 2.99 14.18
CA ALA A 41 -6.34 2.63 15.20
C ALA A 41 -6.66 1.13 15.14
N ASP A 42 -6.82 0.59 13.92
CA ASP A 42 -7.10 -0.82 13.71
C ASP A 42 -5.96 -1.72 14.19
N LEU A 43 -4.71 -1.41 13.86
CA LEU A 43 -3.54 -2.16 14.33
C LEU A 43 -3.39 -2.09 15.86
N LEU A 44 -3.64 -0.94 16.48
CA LEU A 44 -3.58 -0.81 17.94
C LEU A 44 -4.66 -1.63 18.64
N ARG A 45 -5.85 -1.68 18.05
CA ARG A 45 -6.94 -2.51 18.52
C ARG A 45 -6.61 -4.00 18.37
N LEU A 46 -6.16 -4.41 17.18
CA LEU A 46 -5.73 -5.79 16.94
C LEU A 46 -4.61 -6.20 17.90
N HIS A 47 -3.66 -5.29 18.17
CA HIS A 47 -2.63 -5.51 19.19
C HIS A 47 -3.22 -5.75 20.57
N ALA A 48 -4.16 -4.92 21.03
CA ALA A 48 -4.79 -5.08 22.33
C ALA A 48 -5.55 -6.43 22.44
N MET A 49 -6.28 -6.81 21.39
CA MET A 49 -6.97 -8.10 21.31
C MET A 49 -5.99 -9.28 21.38
N ALA A 50 -4.94 -9.24 20.54
CA ALA A 50 -3.90 -10.27 20.52
C ALA A 50 -3.15 -10.33 21.87
N HIS A 51 -2.91 -9.19 22.51
CA HIS A 51 -2.25 -9.12 23.81
C HIS A 51 -3.08 -9.79 24.90
N THR A 52 -4.41 -9.62 24.90
CA THR A 52 -5.30 -10.36 25.81
C THR A 52 -5.30 -11.86 25.54
N VAL A 53 -5.45 -12.27 24.28
CA VAL A 53 -5.56 -13.69 23.92
C VAL A 53 -4.24 -14.44 24.13
N ILE A 54 -3.11 -13.86 23.70
CA ILE A 54 -1.80 -14.52 23.71
C ILE A 54 -1.12 -14.38 25.07
N ASN A 55 -1.19 -13.21 25.70
CA ASN A 55 -0.44 -12.92 26.93
C ASN A 55 -1.30 -12.99 28.21
N GLY A 56 -2.59 -13.30 28.09
CA GLY A 56 -3.49 -13.44 29.23
C GLY A 56 -3.77 -12.12 29.98
N ALA A 57 -3.50 -10.98 29.33
CA ALA A 57 -3.79 -9.67 29.91
C ALA A 57 -5.30 -9.44 30.02
N THR A 58 -5.74 -8.69 31.03
CA THR A 58 -7.15 -8.30 31.17
C THR A 58 -7.62 -7.57 29.92
N LEU A 59 -8.80 -7.91 29.40
CA LEU A 59 -9.38 -7.28 28.22
C LEU A 59 -9.56 -5.77 28.48
N THR A 60 -8.73 -4.94 27.84
CA THR A 60 -8.77 -3.48 27.98
C THR A 60 -9.69 -2.80 26.96
N VAL A 61 -10.13 -3.55 25.95
CA VAL A 61 -11.04 -3.09 24.90
C VAL A 61 -12.44 -3.65 25.19
N ALA A 62 -13.49 -2.87 24.95
CA ALA A 62 -14.86 -3.35 25.07
C ALA A 62 -15.06 -4.60 24.18
N PRO A 63 -15.85 -5.60 24.61
CA PRO A 63 -16.21 -6.73 23.75
C PRO A 63 -16.86 -6.17 22.49
N ASN A 64 -16.20 -6.34 21.36
CA ASN A 64 -16.70 -5.99 20.05
C ASN A 64 -17.31 -7.22 19.37
N GLU A 65 -18.05 -6.98 18.29
CA GLU A 65 -18.66 -8.04 17.48
C GLU A 65 -17.64 -8.77 16.57
N THR A 66 -16.39 -8.29 16.49
CA THR A 66 -15.35 -8.82 15.59
C THR A 66 -14.31 -9.60 16.35
N ASP A 67 -14.05 -10.83 15.91
CA ASP A 67 -13.05 -11.71 16.50
C ASP A 67 -11.61 -11.32 16.09
N VAL A 68 -10.63 -11.69 16.93
CA VAL A 68 -9.21 -11.34 16.71
C VAL A 68 -8.66 -11.88 15.38
N TRP A 69 -9.10 -13.06 14.95
CA TRP A 69 -8.65 -13.66 13.69
C TRP A 69 -9.28 -12.98 12.47
N GLU A 70 -10.52 -12.53 12.58
CA GLU A 70 -11.24 -11.85 11.51
C GLU A 70 -10.59 -10.49 11.24
N MET A 71 -10.37 -9.71 12.31
CA MET A 71 -9.66 -8.44 12.20
C MET A 71 -8.22 -8.61 11.66
N ALA A 72 -7.53 -9.70 12.02
CA ALA A 72 -6.20 -9.98 11.49
C ALA A 72 -6.24 -10.29 9.99
N ASP A 73 -7.23 -11.04 9.52
CA ASP A 73 -7.40 -11.38 8.11
C ASP A 73 -7.79 -10.17 7.25
N GLU A 74 -8.68 -9.31 7.77
CA GLU A 74 -9.05 -8.04 7.14
C GLU A 74 -7.83 -7.14 6.95
N MET A 75 -7.04 -6.92 8.01
CA MET A 75 -5.82 -6.12 7.94
C MET A 75 -4.78 -6.72 6.99
N ALA A 76 -4.62 -8.04 7.00
CA ALA A 76 -3.70 -8.72 6.10
C ALA A 76 -4.16 -8.61 4.64
N THR A 77 -5.45 -8.65 4.38
CA THR A 77 -6.04 -8.48 3.04
C THR A 77 -5.86 -7.05 2.54
N GLU A 78 -6.18 -6.05 3.36
CA GLU A 78 -5.95 -4.64 3.01
C GLU A 78 -4.49 -4.36 2.64
N PHE A 79 -3.54 -4.90 3.41
CA PHE A 79 -2.11 -4.75 3.09
C PHE A 79 -1.68 -5.51 1.83
N LYS A 80 -2.25 -6.67 1.53
CA LYS A 80 -1.98 -7.37 0.26
C LYS A 80 -2.48 -6.56 -0.93
N ASP A 81 -3.64 -5.93 -0.81
CA ASP A 81 -4.18 -5.07 -1.87
C ASP A 81 -3.26 -3.87 -2.11
N TRP A 82 -2.75 -3.25 -1.05
CA TRP A 82 -1.77 -2.17 -1.18
C TRP A 82 -0.45 -2.63 -1.80
N ILE A 83 0.04 -3.81 -1.42
CA ILE A 83 1.24 -4.40 -2.04
C ILE A 83 1.01 -4.58 -3.53
N ALA A 84 -0.13 -5.14 -3.94
CA ALA A 84 -0.44 -5.33 -5.36
C ALA A 84 -0.51 -4.01 -6.12
N LEU A 85 -1.17 -2.99 -5.54
CA LEU A 85 -1.24 -1.64 -6.13
C LEU A 85 0.15 -1.01 -6.28
N LEU A 86 1.00 -1.11 -5.26
CA LEU A 86 2.36 -0.56 -5.28
C LEU A 86 3.27 -1.35 -6.23
N SER A 87 3.11 -2.66 -6.35
CA SER A 87 3.81 -3.47 -7.36
C SER A 87 3.45 -3.01 -8.78
N HIS A 88 2.17 -2.78 -9.07
CA HIS A 88 1.76 -2.22 -10.36
C HIS A 88 2.32 -0.80 -10.59
N ALA A 89 2.49 0.00 -9.54
CA ALA A 89 3.16 1.29 -9.63
C ALA A 89 4.63 1.16 -10.05
N VAL A 90 5.35 0.21 -9.45
CA VAL A 90 6.74 -0.10 -9.82
C VAL A 90 6.84 -0.50 -11.29
N ASP A 91 5.96 -1.39 -11.77
CA ASP A 91 5.95 -1.83 -13.17
C ASP A 91 5.76 -0.66 -14.15
N ARG A 92 4.92 0.31 -13.80
CA ARG A 92 4.67 1.51 -14.61
C ARG A 92 5.81 2.52 -14.58
N LEU A 93 6.60 2.57 -13.51
CA LEU A 93 7.73 3.49 -13.37
C LEU A 93 9.03 2.91 -13.93
N THR A 94 9.16 1.59 -13.97
CA THR A 94 10.38 0.90 -14.44
C THR A 94 10.83 1.33 -15.84
N PRO A 95 9.96 1.43 -16.86
CA PRO A 95 10.37 1.87 -18.20
C PRO A 95 10.99 3.27 -18.22
N LEU A 96 10.54 4.17 -17.33
CA LEU A 96 11.14 5.50 -17.20
C LEU A 96 12.52 5.45 -16.56
N ALA A 97 12.76 4.52 -15.62
CA ALA A 97 14.07 4.32 -15.02
C ALA A 97 15.10 3.83 -16.07
N GLU A 98 14.66 3.12 -17.10
CA GLU A 98 15.51 2.66 -18.21
C GLU A 98 15.99 3.80 -19.13
N LEU A 99 15.48 5.04 -18.99
CA LEU A 99 16.00 6.21 -19.68
C LEU A 99 17.42 6.63 -19.23
N VAL A 100 17.96 5.97 -18.22
CA VAL A 100 19.34 6.18 -17.75
C VAL A 100 20.32 6.21 -18.95
N PRO A 101 21.15 7.24 -19.10
CA PRO A 101 22.08 7.33 -20.22
C PRO A 101 23.08 6.18 -20.19
N LYS A 102 23.35 5.59 -21.36
CA LYS A 102 24.49 4.68 -21.57
C LYS A 102 25.78 5.49 -21.67
N GLU A 103 26.85 5.00 -21.04
CA GLU A 103 28.21 5.54 -21.13
C GLU A 103 28.76 5.51 -22.56
#